data_AF-A0A1I6EC06-F1
#
_entry.id   AF-A0A1I6EC06-F1
#
_cell.length_a   1.000
_cell.length_b   1.000
_cell.length_c   1.000
_cell.angle_alpha   90.00
_cell.angle_beta   90.00
_cell.angle_gamma   90.00
#
_symmetry.space_group_name_H-M   'P 1'
#
loop_
_entity.id
_entity.type
_entity.pdbx_description
1 polymer ?
#
loop_
_entity_poly.entity_id
_entity_poly.type
_entity_poly.pdbx_seq_one_letter_code
_entity_poly.pdbx_strand_id
1 'polypeptide(L)' 'MTYLATWIEGKEVFYQIVNEKELQGLWEPEKNFIIVKLA' A
#
# COMPACT_ATOMS: atom_id res chain seq x y z
N MET A 1 1.16 -6.57 12.50
CA MET A 1 -0.17 -6.34 11.89
C MET A 1 -0.06 -6.45 10.38
N THR A 2 -1.10 -6.92 9.69
CA THR A 2 -1.10 -7.06 8.23
C THR A 2 -2.05 -6.04 7.60
N TYR A 3 -1.67 -5.51 6.44
CA TYR A 3 -2.39 -4.49 5.70
C TYR A 3 -2.46 -4.87 4.22
N LEU A 4 -3.52 -4.44 3.55
CA LEU A 4 -3.58 -4.35 2.10
C LEU A 4 -3.28 -2.90 1.71
N ALA A 5 -2.20 -2.69 0.97
CA ALA A 5 -1.85 -1.41 0.37
C ALA A 5 -2.17 -1.45 -1.13
N THR A 6 -2.89 -0.44 -1.62
CA THR A 6 -3.28 -0.31 -3.04
C THR A 6 -2.96 1.08 -3.55
N TRP A 7 -2.44 1.19 -4.76
CA TRP A 7 -2.18 2.47 -5.44
C TRP A 7 -2.36 2.34 -6.96
N ILE A 8 -2.34 3.48 -7.65
CA ILE A 8 -2.50 3.56 -9.11
C ILE A 8 -1.24 4.16 -9.72
N GLU A 9 -0.72 3.53 -10.76
CA GLU A 9 0.32 4.10 -11.62
C GLU A 9 -0.21 4.16 -13.06
N GLY A 10 -0.44 5.37 -13.56
CA GLY A 10 -1.07 5.56 -14.88
C GLY A 10 -2.49 5.02 -14.94
N LYS A 11 -2.72 3.94 -15.70
CA LYS A 11 -4.02 3.27 -15.85
C LYS A 11 -4.07 1.92 -15.13
N GLU A 12 -3.00 1.55 -14.44
CA GLU A 12 -2.85 0.25 -13.79
C GLU A 12 -3.02 0.37 -12.28
N VAL A 13 -3.66 -0.64 -11.67
CA VAL A 13 -3.89 -0.72 -10.23
C VAL A 13 -2.96 -1.77 -9.65
N PHE A 14 -2.19 -1.38 -8.63
CA PHE A 14 -1.25 -2.24 -7.93
C PHE A 14 -1.72 -2.45 -6.50
N TYR A 15 -1.50 -3.66 -5.97
CA TYR A 15 -1.80 -3.98 -4.58
C TYR A 15 -0.78 -4.95 -4.00
N GLN A 16 -0.55 -4.83 -2.70
CA GLN A 16 0.35 -5.72 -1.96
C GLN A 16 -0.15 -5.92 -0.53
N ILE A 17 -0.04 -7.17 -0.04
CA ILE A 17 -0.22 -7.48 1.38
C ILE A 17 1.12 -7.26 2.07
N VAL A 18 1.12 -6.41 3.10
CA VAL A 18 2.33 -6.01 3.82
C VAL A 18 2.12 -6.02 5.32
N ASN A 19 3.20 -6.21 6.06
CA ASN A 19 3.24 -5.96 7.49
C ASN A 19 3.57 -4.48 7.81
N GLU A 20 3.51 -4.11 9.08
CA GLU A 20 3.76 -2.73 9.56
C GLU A 20 5.15 -2.19 9.20
N LYS A 21 6.19 -3.03 9.24
CA LYS A 21 7.56 -2.62 8.89
C LYS A 21 7.70 -2.40 7.38
N GLU A 22 7.10 -3.27 6.58
CA GLU A 22 7.09 -3.18 5.12
C GLU A 22 6.29 -1.96 4.65
N LEU A 23 5.18 -1.63 5.32
CA LEU A 23 4.33 -0.48 4.99
C LEU A 23 5.09 0.85 5.06
N GLN A 24 5.98 1.01 6.04
CA GLN A 24 6.83 2.21 6.15
C GLN A 24 7.78 2.37 4.96
N GLY A 25 8.22 1.26 4.36
CA GLY A 25 9.09 1.26 3.18
C GLY A 25 8.36 1.53 1.86
N LEU A 26 7.04 1.31 1.82
CA LEU A 26 6.21 1.57 0.64
C LEU A 26 5.74 3.02 0.52
N TRP A 27 5.88 3.83 1.57
CA TRP A 27 5.33 5.17 1.58
C TRP A 27 6.15 6.13 0.72
N GLU A 28 5.58 6.53 -0.42
CA GLU A 28 6.14 7.49 -1.37
C GLU A 28 5.25 8.75 -1.42
N PRO A 29 5.79 9.98 -1.18
CA PRO A 29 4.99 11.21 -1.11
C PRO A 29 4.16 11.53 -2.35
N GLU A 30 4.66 11.15 -3.53
CA GLU A 30 4.01 11.36 -4.83
C GLU A 30 2.89 10.35 -5.14
N LYS A 31 2.78 9.25 -4.38
CA LYS A 31 1.79 8.19 -4.64
C LYS A 31 0.59 8.31 -3.70
N ASN A 32 -0.60 8.08 -4.27
CA ASN A 32 -1.82 8.02 -3.49
C ASN A 32 -2.13 6.57 -3.14
N PHE A 33 -2.03 6.23 -1.85
CA PHE A 33 -2.32 4.89 -1.35
C PHE A 33 -3.69 4.83 -0.65
N ILE A 34 -4.37 3.70 -0.83
CA ILE A 34 -5.46 3.25 0.03
C ILE A 34 -4.91 2.09 0.86
N ILE A 35 -4.91 2.25 2.18
CA ILE A 35 -4.38 1.25 3.11
C ILE A 35 -5.52 0.75 4.01
N VAL A 36 -5.74 -0.56 3.99
CA VAL A 36 -6.75 -1.23 4.82
C VAL A 36 -6.07 -2.24 5.72
N LYS A 37 -6.33 -2.18 7.02
CA LYS A 37 -5.87 -3.19 7.98
C LYS A 37 -6.64 -4.50 7.76
N LEU A 38 -5.93 -5.60 7.62
CA LEU A 38 -6.51 -6.94 7.56
C LEU A 38 -6.62 -7.50 8.97
N ALA A 39 -7.77 -8.09 9.29
CA ALA A 39 -8.11 -8.63 10.60
C ALA A 39 -7.31 -9.92 10.92
#